data_AF-A0A842NUS3-F1
#
_entry.id   AF-A0A842NUS3-F1
#
_cell.length_a   1.000
_cell.length_b   1.000
_cell.length_c   1.000
_cell.angle_alpha   90.00
_cell.angle_beta   90.00
_cell.angle_gamma   90.00
#
_symmetry.space_group_name_H-M   'P 1'
#
loop_
_entity.id
_entity.type
_entity.pdbx_description
1 polymer ?
#
loop_
_entity_poly.entity_id
_entity_poly.type
_entity_poly.pdbx_seq_one_letter_code
_entity_poly.pdbx_strand_id
1 'polypeptide(L)'
;MKKIMLLIVFLLSVSLVNAAVSKDYGYVKLNKLNIEPEVLDVSFSSELFAGEVVSCDAEVDDENPESVVLDTEWYVNNVLVFEGVEFSSFKKGDLVECLVTPTDAQGLVGTAQGISLEAKAAPFSLTGFAVSDAGKGGGAVGLMIGLVGLFIVKRKRIAKLF
;
A
#
# COMPACT_ATOMS: atom_id res chain seq x y z
N MET A 1 -88.93 -13.55 20.37
CA MET A 1 -88.17 -14.04 19.20
C MET A 1 -87.25 -12.99 18.57
N LYS A 2 -87.65 -11.71 18.40
CA LYS A 2 -86.79 -10.65 17.81
C LYS A 2 -85.45 -10.38 18.52
N LYS A 3 -85.36 -10.55 19.85
CA LYS A 3 -84.12 -10.29 20.62
C LYS A 3 -83.00 -11.33 20.39
N ILE A 4 -83.35 -12.57 20.06
CA ILE A 4 -82.37 -13.64 19.80
C ILE A 4 -81.75 -13.47 18.41
N MET A 5 -82.52 -12.99 17.43
CA MET A 5 -82.04 -12.73 16.07
C MET A 5 -81.01 -11.58 16.01
N LEU A 6 -81.18 -10.53 16.83
CA LEU A 6 -80.23 -9.42 16.89
C LEU A 6 -78.87 -9.83 17.48
N LEU A 7 -78.88 -10.75 18.44
CA LEU A 7 -77.66 -11.24 19.10
C LEU A 7 -76.84 -12.15 18.18
N ILE A 8 -77.49 -12.95 17.34
CA ILE A 8 -76.83 -13.79 16.32
C ILE A 8 -76.20 -12.93 15.21
N VAL A 9 -76.89 -11.89 14.75
CA VAL A 9 -76.33 -10.95 13.75
C VAL A 9 -75.15 -10.18 14.33
N PHE A 10 -75.22 -9.77 15.61
CA PHE A 10 -74.11 -9.12 16.28
C PHE A 10 -72.90 -10.05 16.44
N LEU A 11 -73.10 -11.30 16.88
CA LEU A 11 -72.02 -12.29 17.00
C LEU A 11 -71.39 -12.67 15.65
N LEU A 12 -72.19 -12.73 14.56
CA LEU A 12 -71.67 -12.92 13.20
C LEU A 12 -70.83 -11.72 12.73
N SER A 13 -71.22 -10.50 13.08
CA SER A 13 -70.46 -9.30 12.70
C SER A 13 -69.13 -9.15 13.44
N VAL A 14 -69.06 -9.57 14.71
CA VAL A 14 -67.82 -9.52 15.52
C VAL A 14 -66.79 -10.55 15.03
N SER A 15 -67.25 -11.67 14.47
CA SER A 15 -66.36 -12.75 13.99
C SER A 15 -65.63 -12.42 12.68
N LEU A 16 -66.05 -11.38 11.93
CA LEU A 16 -65.47 -11.02 10.64
C LEU A 16 -64.25 -10.08 10.72
N VAL A 17 -63.96 -9.48 11.87
CA VAL A 17 -62.92 -8.41 11.97
C VAL A 17 -61.53 -8.94 12.35
N ASN A 18 -61.40 -10.24 12.64
CA ASN A 18 -60.13 -10.87 13.01
C ASN A 18 -59.47 -11.64 11.85
N ALA A 19 -59.62 -11.16 10.61
CA ALA A 19 -58.73 -11.58 9.54
C ALA A 19 -57.33 -11.03 9.84
N ALA A 20 -56.51 -11.83 10.52
CA ALA A 20 -55.12 -11.51 10.79
C ALA A 20 -54.41 -11.17 9.48
N VAL A 21 -54.06 -9.91 9.30
CA VAL A 21 -53.18 -9.46 8.22
C VAL A 21 -51.83 -10.12 8.48
N SER A 22 -51.57 -11.23 7.80
CA SER A 22 -50.25 -11.84 7.75
C SER A 22 -49.34 -10.82 7.07
N LYS A 23 -48.51 -10.12 7.85
CA LYS A 23 -47.48 -9.24 7.30
C LYS A 23 -46.38 -10.13 6.75
N ASP A 24 -46.57 -10.54 5.50
CA ASP A 24 -45.56 -11.23 4.72
C ASP A 24 -44.49 -10.22 4.32
N TYR A 25 -43.54 -10.00 5.22
CA TYR A 25 -42.34 -9.25 4.90
C TYR A 25 -41.47 -10.17 4.04
N GLY A 26 -41.70 -10.15 2.73
CA GLY A 26 -40.83 -10.84 1.78
C GLY A 26 -39.40 -10.33 1.95
N TYR A 27 -38.48 -11.21 2.32
CA TYR A 27 -37.07 -10.88 2.36
C TYR A 27 -36.51 -10.97 0.94
N VAL A 28 -35.95 -9.86 0.45
CA VAL A 28 -35.15 -9.87 -0.77
C VAL A 28 -33.76 -10.39 -0.42
N LYS A 29 -33.40 -11.57 -0.95
CA LYS A 29 -32.03 -12.06 -0.88
C LYS A 29 -31.20 -11.30 -1.91
N LEU A 30 -30.35 -10.39 -1.44
CA LEU A 30 -29.34 -9.76 -2.29
C LEU A 30 -28.19 -10.75 -2.46
N ASN A 31 -27.91 -11.16 -3.70
CA ASN A 31 -26.67 -11.85 -3.99
C ASN A 31 -25.56 -10.80 -3.91
N LYS A 32 -24.66 -10.93 -2.93
CA LYS A 32 -23.44 -10.14 -2.89
C LYS A 32 -22.68 -10.44 -4.19
N LEU A 33 -22.45 -9.40 -4.99
CA LEU A 33 -21.66 -9.51 -6.20
C LEU A 33 -20.19 -9.35 -5.80
N ASN A 34 -19.33 -10.21 -6.34
CA ASN A 34 -17.88 -10.05 -6.21
C ASN A 34 -17.46 -8.75 -6.93
N ILE A 35 -16.68 -7.92 -6.26
CA ILE A 35 -16.11 -6.70 -6.83
C ILE A 35 -14.62 -6.92 -7.06
N GLU A 36 -14.02 -6.16 -7.99
CA GLU A 36 -12.57 -6.21 -8.21
C GLU A 36 -11.81 -5.62 -7.00
N PRO A 37 -10.57 -6.04 -6.74
CA PRO A 37 -9.74 -5.47 -5.67
C PRO A 37 -9.37 -4.01 -5.95
N GLU A 38 -9.23 -3.21 -4.89
CA GLU A 38 -8.78 -1.81 -4.97
C GLU A 38 -7.43 -1.63 -4.27
N VAL A 39 -6.44 -1.04 -4.95
CA VAL A 39 -5.19 -0.63 -4.30
C VAL A 39 -5.45 0.66 -3.50
N LEU A 40 -5.10 0.65 -2.22
CA LEU A 40 -5.28 1.79 -1.30
C LEU A 40 -4.01 2.64 -1.19
N ASP A 41 -2.85 1.97 -1.11
CA ASP A 41 -1.54 2.62 -1.00
C ASP A 41 -0.46 1.76 -1.68
N VAL A 42 0.59 2.43 -2.17
CA VAL A 42 1.78 1.80 -2.73
C VAL A 42 3.01 2.49 -2.15
N SER A 43 3.94 1.72 -1.61
CA SER A 43 5.13 2.23 -0.94
C SER A 43 6.37 1.41 -1.29
N PHE A 44 7.54 2.05 -1.15
CA PHE A 44 8.81 1.36 -1.21
C PHE A 44 9.25 0.95 0.19
N SER A 45 9.87 -0.22 0.35
CA SER A 45 10.35 -0.70 1.65
C SER A 45 11.46 0.16 2.26
N SER A 46 12.16 0.95 1.43
CA SER A 46 13.18 1.90 1.86
C SER A 46 13.26 3.10 0.94
N GLU A 47 14.13 4.07 1.28
CA GLU A 47 14.54 5.07 0.30
C GLU A 47 15.29 4.39 -0.87
N LEU A 48 15.19 5.00 -2.06
CA LEU A 48 15.88 4.51 -3.26
C LEU A 48 17.33 4.98 -3.27
N PHE A 49 18.26 4.06 -3.00
CA PHE A 49 19.69 4.29 -3.16
C PHE A 49 20.23 3.44 -4.33
N ALA A 50 20.99 4.07 -5.23
CA ALA A 50 21.51 3.41 -6.41
C ALA A 50 22.29 2.12 -6.07
N GLY A 51 21.87 0.99 -6.64
CA GLY A 51 22.47 -0.32 -6.43
C GLY A 51 22.01 -1.06 -5.17
N GLU A 52 21.07 -0.52 -4.40
CA GLU A 52 20.38 -1.26 -3.33
C GLU A 52 19.15 -2.01 -3.87
N VAL A 53 18.80 -3.11 -3.21
CA VAL A 53 17.56 -3.84 -3.48
C VAL A 53 16.43 -3.14 -2.73
N VAL A 54 15.36 -2.81 -3.45
CA VAL A 54 14.11 -2.27 -2.91
C VAL A 54 12.97 -3.21 -3.25
N SER A 55 11.99 -3.33 -2.35
CA SER A 55 10.71 -3.99 -2.61
C SER A 55 9.61 -2.95 -2.75
N CYS A 56 8.57 -3.31 -3.50
CA CYS A 56 7.36 -2.53 -3.63
C CYS A 56 6.22 -3.24 -2.90
N ASP A 57 5.63 -2.55 -1.95
CA ASP A 57 4.56 -3.06 -1.08
C ASP A 57 3.27 -2.30 -1.40
N ALA A 58 2.14 -3.00 -1.43
CA ALA A 58 0.83 -2.40 -1.68
C ALA A 58 -0.21 -2.85 -0.64
N GLU A 59 -1.07 -1.92 -0.21
CA GLU A 59 -2.25 -2.22 0.60
C GLU A 59 -3.45 -2.36 -0.34
N VAL A 60 -4.26 -3.41 -0.18
CA VAL A 60 -5.39 -3.71 -1.06
C VAL A 60 -6.67 -3.93 -0.24
N ASP A 61 -7.77 -3.36 -0.70
CA ASP A 61 -9.14 -3.65 -0.23
C ASP A 61 -9.81 -4.68 -1.15
N ASP A 62 -10.26 -5.78 -0.55
CA ASP A 62 -11.00 -6.84 -1.22
C ASP A 62 -11.82 -7.64 -0.18
N GLU A 63 -12.82 -8.42 -0.61
CA GLU A 63 -13.55 -9.30 0.32
C GLU A 63 -12.66 -10.42 0.91
N ASN A 64 -11.64 -10.87 0.17
CA ASN A 64 -10.69 -11.91 0.56
C ASN A 64 -9.25 -11.48 0.23
N PRO A 65 -8.68 -10.52 0.98
CA PRO A 65 -7.40 -9.89 0.64
C PRO A 65 -6.22 -10.88 0.58
N GLU A 66 -6.23 -11.93 1.39
CA GLU A 66 -5.21 -13.00 1.40
C GLU A 66 -5.16 -13.84 0.10
N SER A 67 -6.19 -13.71 -0.74
CA SER A 67 -6.30 -14.43 -2.00
C SER A 67 -5.93 -13.59 -3.22
N VAL A 68 -5.64 -12.30 -3.00
CA VAL A 68 -5.24 -11.37 -4.05
C VAL A 68 -3.78 -11.63 -4.45
N VAL A 69 -3.53 -11.75 -5.75
CA VAL A 69 -2.20 -11.79 -6.34
C VAL A 69 -1.85 -10.41 -6.86
N LEU A 70 -0.62 -9.96 -6.59
CA LEU A 70 -0.12 -8.67 -7.04
C LEU A 70 0.90 -8.87 -8.17
N ASP A 71 0.59 -8.35 -9.34
CA ASP A 71 1.55 -8.23 -10.43
C ASP A 71 2.27 -6.88 -10.28
N THR A 72 3.60 -6.92 -10.23
CA THR A 72 4.44 -5.73 -10.01
C THR A 72 5.34 -5.48 -11.20
N GLU A 73 5.24 -4.28 -11.76
CA GLU A 73 6.05 -3.80 -12.88
C GLU A 73 6.94 -2.64 -12.43
N TRP A 74 8.19 -2.66 -12.87
CA TRP A 74 9.16 -1.62 -12.56
C TRP A 74 9.54 -0.84 -13.80
N TYR A 75 9.39 0.48 -13.71
CA TYR A 75 9.73 1.42 -14.76
C TYR A 75 10.92 2.28 -14.31
N VAL A 76 11.90 2.44 -15.19
CA VAL A 76 13.02 3.36 -15.00
C VAL A 76 13.00 4.38 -16.12
N ASN A 77 12.80 5.65 -15.77
CA ASN A 77 12.62 6.75 -16.72
C ASN A 77 11.51 6.44 -17.75
N ASN A 78 10.37 5.95 -17.24
CA ASN A 78 9.16 5.57 -18.00
C ASN A 78 9.35 4.40 -18.98
N VAL A 79 10.39 3.58 -18.81
CA VAL A 79 10.62 2.36 -19.59
C VAL A 79 10.47 1.16 -18.66
N LEU A 80 9.59 0.22 -19.02
CA LEU A 80 9.48 -1.06 -18.32
C LEU A 80 10.82 -1.80 -18.41
N VAL A 81 11.41 -2.09 -17.26
CA VAL A 81 12.72 -2.76 -17.18
C VAL A 81 12.65 -4.11 -16.46
N PHE A 82 11.63 -4.33 -15.63
CA PHE A 82 11.53 -5.54 -14.82
C PHE A 82 10.10 -5.81 -14.35
N GLU A 83 9.78 -7.08 -14.12
CA GLU A 83 8.54 -7.57 -13.52
C GLU A 83 8.89 -8.44 -12.31
N GLY A 84 8.37 -8.12 -11.13
CA GLY A 84 8.64 -8.84 -9.88
C GLY A 84 8.59 -7.96 -8.63
N VAL A 85 8.69 -8.57 -7.45
CA VAL A 85 8.50 -7.89 -6.15
C VAL A 85 9.69 -7.01 -5.75
N GLU A 86 10.91 -7.42 -6.12
CA GLU A 86 12.15 -6.74 -5.73
C GLU A 86 12.93 -6.25 -6.96
N PHE A 87 13.52 -5.05 -6.86
CA PHE A 87 14.30 -4.45 -7.94
C PHE A 87 15.54 -3.72 -7.41
N SER A 88 16.62 -3.72 -8.19
CA SER A 88 17.90 -3.10 -7.79
C SER A 88 18.68 -2.42 -8.93
N SER A 89 18.18 -2.50 -10.17
CA SER A 89 18.92 -2.08 -11.37
C SER A 89 18.65 -0.63 -11.77
N PHE A 90 18.91 0.31 -10.87
CA PHE A 90 18.73 1.74 -11.10
C PHE A 90 19.96 2.55 -10.60
N LYS A 91 20.13 3.74 -11.17
CA LYS A 91 21.25 4.65 -10.90
C LYS A 91 20.74 5.91 -10.22
N LYS A 92 21.67 6.66 -9.63
CA LYS A 92 21.38 7.99 -9.07
C LYS A 92 20.76 8.88 -10.15
N GLY A 93 19.64 9.50 -9.81
CA GLY A 93 18.92 10.44 -10.68
C GLY A 93 17.92 9.76 -11.61
N ASP A 94 17.85 8.43 -11.63
CA ASP A 94 16.78 7.73 -12.35
C ASP A 94 15.44 7.98 -11.64
N LEU A 95 14.41 8.22 -12.42
CA LEU A 95 13.03 8.18 -11.94
C LEU A 95 12.57 6.72 -11.94
N VAL A 96 12.40 6.14 -10.76
CA VAL A 96 11.96 4.76 -10.58
C VAL A 96 10.50 4.77 -10.20
N GLU A 97 9.69 4.04 -10.95
CA GLU A 97 8.26 3.84 -10.72
C GLU A 97 7.99 2.35 -10.50
N CYS A 98 7.21 2.06 -9.47
CA CYS A 98 6.61 0.75 -9.26
C CYS A 98 5.12 0.86 -9.54
N LEU A 99 4.60 -0.02 -10.40
CA LEU A 99 3.19 -0.14 -10.73
C LEU A 99 2.70 -1.52 -10.27
N VAL A 100 1.61 -1.55 -9.50
CA VAL A 100 1.02 -2.77 -8.94
C VAL A 100 -0.38 -2.96 -9.50
N THR A 101 -0.68 -4.17 -9.98
CA THR A 101 -2.01 -4.57 -10.46
C THR A 101 -2.52 -5.74 -9.61
N PRO A 102 -3.61 -5.59 -8.84
CA PRO A 102 -4.16 -6.68 -8.05
C PRO A 102 -5.12 -7.56 -8.87
N THR A 103 -5.10 -8.87 -8.64
CA THR A 103 -6.04 -9.84 -9.21
C THR A 103 -6.60 -10.73 -8.11
N ASP A 104 -7.93 -10.83 -7.97
CA ASP A 104 -8.55 -11.69 -6.96
C ASP A 104 -8.53 -13.18 -7.36
N ALA A 105 -8.97 -14.05 -6.45
CA ALA A 105 -9.05 -15.50 -6.70
C ALA A 105 -10.12 -15.91 -7.74
N GLN A 106 -11.00 -14.99 -8.14
CA GLN A 106 -12.01 -15.18 -9.19
C GLN A 106 -11.50 -14.69 -10.55
N GLY A 107 -10.31 -14.08 -10.60
CA GLY A 107 -9.69 -13.52 -11.79
C GLY A 107 -10.19 -12.12 -12.15
N LEU A 108 -10.89 -11.41 -11.26
CA LEU A 108 -11.16 -9.99 -11.45
C LEU A 108 -9.89 -9.20 -11.20
N VAL A 109 -9.54 -8.36 -12.17
CA VAL A 109 -8.33 -7.53 -12.17
C VAL A 109 -8.72 -6.12 -11.76
N GLY A 110 -8.12 -5.63 -10.68
CA GLY A 110 -8.31 -4.27 -10.20
C GLY A 110 -7.55 -3.24 -11.03
N THR A 111 -7.75 -1.97 -10.68
CA THR A 111 -7.03 -0.87 -11.33
C THR A 111 -5.57 -0.83 -10.87
N ALA A 112 -4.64 -0.70 -11.82
CA ALA A 112 -3.23 -0.55 -11.52
C ALA A 112 -2.94 0.79 -10.83
N GLN A 113 -2.12 0.77 -9.78
CA GLN A 113 -1.69 1.97 -9.06
C GLN A 113 -0.19 1.91 -8.76
N GLY A 114 0.47 3.07 -8.73
CA GLY A 114 1.91 3.11 -8.57
C GLY A 114 2.42 4.37 -7.89
N ILE A 115 3.69 4.30 -7.49
CA ILE A 115 4.44 5.39 -6.89
C ILE A 115 5.76 5.58 -7.66
N SER A 116 6.18 6.83 -7.81
CA SER A 116 7.41 7.20 -8.51
C SER A 116 8.30 8.09 -7.65
N LEU A 117 9.58 7.75 -7.54
CA LEU A 117 10.59 8.51 -6.80
C LEU A 117 11.92 8.57 -7.56
N GLU A 118 12.67 9.65 -7.36
CA GLU A 118 14.02 9.80 -7.90
C GLU A 118 15.05 9.08 -7.00
N ALA A 119 15.87 8.22 -7.60
CA ALA A 119 16.90 7.47 -6.89
C ALA A 119 18.08 8.36 -6.43
N LYS A 120 18.47 8.20 -5.16
CA LYS A 120 19.57 8.91 -4.53
C LYS A 120 20.91 8.21 -4.77
N ALA A 121 21.99 8.93 -4.53
CA ALA A 121 23.33 8.35 -4.52
C ALA A 121 23.46 7.40 -3.33
N ALA A 122 24.04 6.22 -3.53
CA ALA A 122 24.31 5.28 -2.45
C ALA A 122 25.04 5.97 -1.29
N PRO A 123 24.69 5.66 -0.02
CA PRO A 123 25.44 6.16 1.11
C PRO A 123 26.90 5.69 1.01
N PHE A 124 27.83 6.63 1.20
CA PHE A 124 29.25 6.31 1.15
C PHE A 124 29.61 5.37 2.31
N SER A 125 30.06 4.16 1.98
CA SER A 125 30.57 3.20 2.96
C SER A 125 32.09 3.18 2.94
N LEU A 126 32.73 3.63 4.02
CA LEU A 126 34.17 3.49 4.22
C LEU A 126 34.50 2.06 4.63
N THR A 127 34.60 1.14 3.68
CA THR A 127 35.16 -0.19 3.95
C THR A 127 36.69 -0.10 3.96
N GLY A 128 37.24 0.19 5.14
CA GLY A 128 38.68 0.07 5.40
C GLY A 128 39.43 1.40 5.35
N PHE A 129 39.62 1.98 6.53
CA PHE A 129 40.71 2.92 6.74
C PHE A 129 41.95 2.11 7.15
N ALA A 130 42.82 1.79 6.20
CA ALA A 130 44.09 1.16 6.51
C ALA A 130 45.11 2.24 6.90
N VAL A 131 45.44 2.34 8.20
CA VAL A 131 46.66 3.02 8.63
C VAL A 131 47.80 2.03 8.44
N SER A 132 48.55 2.16 7.35
CA SER A 132 49.86 1.52 7.27
C SER A 132 50.81 2.26 8.21
N ASP A 133 51.02 1.74 9.41
CA ASP A 133 52.07 2.22 10.31
C ASP A 133 53.42 1.83 9.69
N ALA A 134 54.04 2.79 9.01
CA ALA A 134 55.35 2.61 8.41
C ALA A 134 56.41 2.62 9.52
N GLY A 135 56.75 1.42 10.00
CA GLY A 135 58.10 1.07 10.36
C GLY A 135 58.74 1.88 11.48
N LYS A 136 58.72 1.28 12.67
CA LYS A 136 59.73 1.32 13.73
C LYS A 136 61.13 1.83 13.27
N GLY A 137 61.29 3.15 13.26
CA GLY A 137 62.56 3.84 13.06
C GLY A 137 62.52 5.10 13.90
N GLY A 138 63.19 5.07 15.06
CA GLY A 138 63.16 6.14 16.05
C GLY A 138 63.56 7.49 15.48
N GLY A 139 62.59 8.39 15.36
CA GLY A 139 62.76 9.79 15.01
C GLY A 139 61.42 10.46 15.19
N ALA A 140 61.37 11.52 16.00
CA ALA A 140 60.14 12.18 16.46
C ALA A 140 59.09 12.32 15.33
N VAL A 141 58.04 11.51 15.41
CA VAL A 141 56.94 11.55 14.43
C VAL A 141 55.95 12.61 14.89
N GLY A 142 55.95 13.73 14.17
CA GLY A 142 54.88 14.72 14.25
C GLY A 142 53.57 14.06 13.86
N LEU A 143 52.67 13.92 14.85
CA LEU A 143 51.32 13.43 14.68
C LEU A 143 50.51 14.46 13.88
N MET A 144 50.59 14.41 12.55
CA MET A 144 49.62 15.09 11.69
C MET A 144 48.35 14.24 11.69
N ILE A 145 47.49 14.49 12.67
CA ILE A 145 46.08 14.10 12.60
C ILE A 145 45.51 14.84 11.38
N GLY A 146 45.49 14.17 10.24
CA GLY A 146 44.67 14.57 9.11
C GLY A 146 43.23 14.53 9.55
N LEU A 147 42.72 15.68 9.97
CA LEU A 147 41.29 15.94 10.15
C LEU A 147 40.62 15.62 8.81
N VAL A 148 40.12 14.40 8.67
CA VAL A 148 39.19 14.05 7.60
C VAL A 148 37.95 14.90 7.88
N GLY A 149 37.85 16.00 7.15
CA GLY A 149 36.77 16.97 7.27
C GLY A 149 35.45 16.26 7.06
N LEU A 150 34.72 16.05 8.16
CA LEU A 150 33.31 15.75 8.15
C LEU A 150 32.61 16.98 7.54
N PHE A 151 32.39 16.96 6.23
CA PHE A 151 31.57 17.95 5.55
C PHE A 151 30.11 17.78 6.01
N ILE A 152 29.78 18.37 7.15
CA ILE A 152 28.40 18.63 7.54
C ILE A 152 27.88 19.70 6.58
N VAL A 153 27.21 19.27 5.51
CA VAL A 153 26.44 20.16 4.63
C VAL A 153 25.29 20.74 5.46
N LYS A 154 25.48 21.94 6.03
CA LYS A 154 24.39 22.72 6.61
C LYS A 154 23.40 23.08 5.50
N ARG A 155 22.28 22.36 5.40
CA ARG A 155 21.13 22.78 4.59
C ARG A 155 20.63 24.13 5.13
N LYS A 156 20.86 25.19 4.36
CA LYS A 156 20.28 26.52 4.59
C LYS A 156 18.78 26.43 4.34
N ARG A 157 17.96 26.37 5.41
CA ARG A 157 16.52 26.55 5.30
C ARG A 157 16.25 27.94 4.73
N ILE A 158 15.76 28.01 3.50
CA ILE A 158 15.13 29.20 2.94
C ILE A 158 13.71 29.19 3.48
N ALA A 159 13.45 30.02 4.50
CA ALA A 159 12.10 30.39 4.85
C ALA A 159 11.57 31.30 3.73
N LYS A 160 10.58 30.82 2.95
CA LYS A 160 9.73 31.69 2.15
C LYS A 160 8.55 32.09 3.02
N LEU A 161 8.55 33.34 3.45
CA LEU A 161 7.37 34.11 3.82
C LEU A 161 6.53 34.27 2.55
N PHE A 162 5.30 33.73 2.54
CA PHE A 162 4.08 34.34 1.98
C PHE A 162 2.88 33.64 2.61
#